data_AF-A0A3N5MS18-F1
#
_entry.id   AF-A0A3N5MS18-F1
#
_cell.length_a   1.000
_cell.length_b   1.000
_cell.length_c   1.000
_cell.angle_alpha   90.00
_cell.angle_beta   90.00
_cell.angle_gamma   90.00
#
_symmetry.space_group_name_H-M   'P 1'
#
loop_
_entity.id
_entity.type
_entity.pdbx_description
1 polymer ?
#
loop_
_entity_poly.entity_id
_entity_poly.type
_entity_poly.pdbx_seq_one_letter_code
_entity_poly.pdbx_strand_id
1 'polypeptide(L)'
;MLEKFDLTKTTDEGAYEKTLALYKERLNILQRTLRDQNVPTIIVIEGWNAAGITMSIHEIVQALDPRGFALHAIEKPTEEERARPFLWRFWLRTPPRGKIALFARSWYSRAISEEMQKHAWDKSLAGRADRINNFERQLYDDGTVILKFFLHITREEQKRRLLERERNPLTAWLVTPAIWNIHRHYEDSLPLIEFFITRTDTNYAPWTIVEATDRKFAILKLYATITRALEKRAEGSKEAKQKKIKQKEPSHPKKNRVKRRSSPDGRFSKEECQQALGSLQIEMLELHYLLYKRKIPLIIAYEGWDAAGKGGNITRVTRYMNPLGYYVVPVAAPTEHERQYHYLRRFIKRFPVGGDIAIFDRSWYGRVLVERVENYCSEPDWRRAYGEINGMEEDYINSSGGGMVKFWLEISKEEQFRRFQQRAGD
;
A
#
# COMPACT_ATOMS: atom_id res chain seq x y z
N MET A 1 3.17 12.81 -24.77
CA MET A 1 1.81 12.26 -24.49
C MET A 1 0.82 13.35 -24.14
N LEU A 2 1.14 14.22 -23.18
CA LEU A 2 0.26 15.28 -22.66
C LEU A 2 -0.02 16.42 -23.67
N GLU A 3 0.91 16.68 -24.60
CA GLU A 3 0.76 17.67 -25.68
C GLU A 3 -0.44 17.42 -26.61
N LYS A 4 -1.00 16.19 -26.60
CA LYS A 4 -2.16 15.83 -27.43
C LYS A 4 -3.49 16.32 -26.87
N PHE A 5 -3.52 16.85 -25.64
CA PHE A 5 -4.75 17.29 -25.00
C PHE A 5 -5.08 18.75 -25.37
N ASP A 6 -6.32 18.97 -25.80
CA ASP A 6 -6.82 20.31 -26.09
C ASP A 6 -7.10 21.09 -24.79
N LEU A 7 -6.16 21.96 -24.45
CA LEU A 7 -6.19 22.80 -23.25
C LEU A 7 -7.03 24.09 -23.43
N THR A 8 -7.71 24.26 -24.57
CA THR A 8 -8.60 25.40 -24.84
C THR A 8 -10.04 25.16 -24.43
N LYS A 9 -10.37 23.94 -23.95
CA LYS A 9 -11.71 23.59 -23.46
C LYS A 9 -12.14 24.49 -22.31
N THR A 10 -13.37 25.00 -22.42
CA THR A 10 -14.02 25.88 -21.44
C THR A 10 -15.44 25.42 -21.17
N THR A 11 -16.06 25.96 -20.12
CA THR A 11 -17.51 25.78 -19.86
C THR A 11 -18.14 27.09 -19.44
N ASP A 12 -19.37 27.34 -19.89
CA ASP A 12 -20.14 28.52 -19.51
C ASP A 12 -20.65 28.42 -18.05
N GLU A 13 -20.85 29.58 -17.41
CA GLU A 13 -21.23 29.66 -15.99
C GLU A 13 -22.59 29.00 -15.70
N GLY A 14 -23.59 29.25 -16.54
CA GLY A 14 -24.96 28.75 -16.32
C GLY A 14 -25.04 27.23 -16.41
N ALA A 15 -24.39 26.63 -17.42
CA ALA A 15 -24.29 25.19 -17.53
C ALA A 15 -23.43 24.59 -16.41
N TYR A 16 -22.38 25.29 -15.97
CA TYR A 16 -21.52 24.85 -14.87
C TYR A 16 -22.29 24.67 -13.58
N GLU A 17 -22.98 25.70 -13.10
CA GLU A 17 -23.69 25.66 -11.81
C GLU A 17 -24.76 24.57 -11.78
N LYS A 18 -25.58 24.50 -12.84
CA LYS A 18 -26.66 23.51 -12.95
C LYS A 18 -26.11 22.08 -12.99
N THR A 19 -25.07 21.84 -13.79
CA THR A 19 -24.48 20.51 -13.95
C THR A 19 -23.73 20.07 -12.69
N LEU A 20 -23.00 20.99 -12.06
CA LEU A 20 -22.29 20.72 -10.82
C LEU A 20 -23.24 20.34 -9.70
N ALA A 21 -24.37 21.04 -9.54
CA ALA A 21 -25.36 20.73 -8.51
C ALA A 21 -25.87 19.28 -8.62
N LEU A 22 -26.20 18.83 -9.84
CA LEU A 22 -26.62 17.45 -10.11
C LEU A 22 -25.53 16.43 -9.75
N TYR A 23 -24.26 16.73 -10.11
CA TYR A 23 -23.15 15.85 -9.76
C TYR A 23 -22.88 15.81 -8.25
N LYS A 24 -23.01 16.93 -7.53
CA LYS A 24 -22.85 16.99 -6.07
C LYS A 24 -23.88 16.10 -5.38
N GLU A 25 -25.15 16.21 -5.76
CA GLU A 25 -26.23 15.35 -5.24
C GLU A 25 -25.95 13.88 -5.55
N ARG A 26 -25.60 13.57 -6.80
CA ARG A 26 -25.34 12.20 -7.23
C ARG A 26 -24.16 11.56 -6.50
N LEU A 27 -23.06 12.30 -6.33
CA LEU A 27 -21.88 11.84 -5.61
C LEU A 27 -22.20 11.56 -4.14
N ASN A 28 -23.06 12.38 -3.52
CA ASN A 28 -23.52 12.15 -2.14
C ASN A 28 -24.30 10.83 -2.00
N ILE A 29 -25.22 10.54 -2.93
CA ILE A 29 -25.97 9.28 -2.98
C ILE A 29 -25.02 8.09 -3.19
N LEU A 30 -24.04 8.23 -4.09
CA LEU A 30 -23.07 7.18 -4.38
C LEU A 30 -22.16 6.87 -3.19
N GLN A 31 -21.75 7.88 -2.42
CA GLN A 31 -20.98 7.67 -1.20
C GLN A 31 -21.72 6.75 -0.21
N ARG A 32 -23.02 7.02 0.02
CA ARG A 32 -23.87 6.18 0.90
C ARG A 32 -24.02 4.77 0.33
N THR A 33 -24.24 4.67 -0.99
CA THR A 33 -24.38 3.38 -1.68
C THR A 33 -23.13 2.52 -1.53
N LEU A 34 -21.94 3.09 -1.75
CA LEU A 34 -20.67 2.37 -1.63
C LEU A 34 -20.35 2.00 -0.18
N ARG A 35 -20.73 2.86 0.79
CA ARG A 35 -20.67 2.53 2.21
C ARG A 35 -21.47 1.27 2.53
N ASP A 36 -22.73 1.22 2.12
CA ASP A 36 -23.62 0.09 2.41
C ASP A 36 -23.20 -1.19 1.64
N GLN A 37 -22.46 -1.02 0.55
CA GLN A 37 -21.83 -2.11 -0.20
C GLN A 37 -20.42 -2.48 0.30
N ASN A 38 -19.89 -1.80 1.32
CA ASN A 38 -18.54 -1.99 1.85
C ASN A 38 -17.43 -1.83 0.79
N VAL A 39 -17.61 -0.94 -0.19
CA VAL A 39 -16.63 -0.70 -1.26
C VAL A 39 -15.67 0.41 -0.84
N PRO A 40 -14.38 0.10 -0.56
CA PRO A 40 -13.38 1.13 -0.33
C PRO A 40 -13.06 1.86 -1.64
N THR A 41 -12.82 3.17 -1.56
CA THR A 41 -12.55 4.01 -2.74
C THR A 41 -11.37 4.93 -2.49
N ILE A 42 -10.43 4.99 -3.41
CA ILE A 42 -9.28 5.87 -3.41
C ILE A 42 -9.40 6.83 -4.59
N ILE A 43 -9.29 8.13 -4.32
CA ILE A 43 -9.24 9.18 -5.34
C ILE A 43 -7.92 9.91 -5.20
N VAL A 44 -7.08 9.84 -6.22
CA VAL A 44 -5.78 10.50 -6.29
C VAL A 44 -5.87 11.69 -7.24
N ILE A 45 -5.53 12.88 -6.74
CA ILE A 45 -5.44 14.09 -7.55
C ILE A 45 -3.98 14.56 -7.59
N GLU A 46 -3.38 14.35 -8.74
CA GLU A 46 -2.04 14.80 -9.13
C GLU A 46 -2.16 15.92 -10.18
N GLY A 47 -1.06 16.55 -10.53
CA GLY A 47 -1.03 17.59 -11.56
C GLY A 47 0.15 18.53 -11.43
N TRP A 48 0.20 19.53 -12.29
CA TRP A 48 1.21 20.57 -12.16
C TRP A 48 1.01 21.41 -10.90
N ASN A 49 2.08 22.00 -10.38
CA ASN A 49 1.93 23.07 -9.39
C ASN A 49 1.05 24.16 -9.99
N ALA A 50 0.14 24.70 -9.18
CA ALA A 50 -0.90 25.63 -9.62
C ALA A 50 -1.98 25.12 -10.58
N ALA A 51 -2.04 23.82 -10.90
CA ALA A 51 -3.07 23.27 -11.77
C ALA A 51 -4.48 23.27 -11.19
N GLY A 52 -4.63 23.40 -9.86
CA GLY A 52 -5.94 23.46 -9.21
C GLY A 52 -6.26 22.31 -8.27
N ILE A 53 -5.27 21.50 -7.87
CA ILE A 53 -5.44 20.33 -6.99
C ILE A 53 -6.25 20.67 -5.73
N THR A 54 -5.86 21.71 -4.98
CA THR A 54 -6.56 22.12 -3.75
C THR A 54 -8.02 22.50 -4.01
N MET A 55 -8.29 23.22 -5.11
CA MET A 55 -9.64 23.62 -5.50
C MET A 55 -10.48 22.40 -5.89
N SER A 56 -9.92 21.47 -6.67
CA SER A 56 -10.58 20.22 -7.02
C SER A 56 -10.96 19.38 -5.81
N ILE A 57 -10.03 19.25 -4.86
CA ILE A 57 -10.30 18.57 -3.58
C ILE A 57 -11.38 19.30 -2.80
N HIS A 58 -11.30 20.62 -2.70
CA HIS A 58 -12.29 21.43 -1.99
C HIS A 58 -13.71 21.21 -2.54
N GLU A 59 -13.86 21.27 -3.86
CA GLU A 59 -15.15 21.03 -4.52
C GLU A 59 -15.67 19.63 -4.24
N ILE A 60 -14.84 18.58 -4.35
CA ILE A 60 -15.26 17.19 -4.09
C ILE A 60 -15.68 17.01 -2.63
N VAL A 61 -14.91 17.55 -1.69
CA VAL A 61 -15.18 17.45 -0.26
C VAL A 61 -16.53 18.08 0.10
N GLN A 62 -16.89 19.21 -0.52
CA GLN A 62 -18.18 19.87 -0.28
C GLN A 62 -19.39 18.99 -0.65
N ALA A 63 -19.24 18.04 -1.58
CA ALA A 63 -20.33 17.14 -1.97
C ALA A 63 -20.48 15.91 -1.06
N LEU A 64 -19.43 15.57 -0.32
CA LEU A 64 -19.34 14.34 0.46
C LEU A 64 -19.71 14.56 1.93
N ASP A 65 -20.33 13.55 2.54
CA ASP A 65 -20.46 13.50 4.00
C ASP A 65 -19.06 13.36 4.63
N PRO A 66 -18.66 14.27 5.54
CA PRO A 66 -17.32 14.28 6.14
C PRO A 66 -17.00 13.02 6.96
N ARG A 67 -17.99 12.28 7.42
CA ARG A 67 -17.79 11.01 8.15
C ARG A 67 -17.43 9.87 7.19
N GLY A 68 -17.66 10.03 5.90
CA GLY A 68 -17.49 9.01 4.88
C GLY A 68 -16.15 9.06 4.13
N PHE A 69 -15.29 10.04 4.40
CA PHE A 69 -13.99 10.15 3.76
C PHE A 69 -12.87 10.57 4.72
N ALA A 70 -11.63 10.34 4.31
CA ALA A 70 -10.43 10.92 4.89
C ALA A 70 -9.66 11.68 3.80
N LEU A 71 -9.20 12.90 4.10
CA LEU A 71 -8.34 13.69 3.23
C LEU A 71 -6.89 13.53 3.66
N HIS A 72 -6.03 13.19 2.70
CA HIS A 72 -4.60 13.05 2.87
C HIS A 72 -3.87 14.03 1.95
N ALA A 73 -3.43 15.15 2.52
CA ALA A 73 -2.48 16.05 1.86
C ALA A 73 -1.08 15.45 2.02
N ILE A 74 -0.46 15.06 0.89
CA ILE A 74 0.82 14.36 0.92
C ILE A 74 1.97 15.36 0.77
N GLU A 75 2.76 15.46 1.83
CA GLU A 75 3.98 16.24 1.88
C GLU A 75 5.22 15.36 1.86
N LYS A 76 6.39 15.99 2.02
CA LYS A 76 7.68 15.30 2.16
C LYS A 76 7.61 14.25 3.27
N PRO A 77 8.19 13.06 3.08
CA PRO A 77 8.19 12.03 4.11
C PRO A 77 8.98 12.48 5.34
N THR A 78 8.48 12.14 6.53
CA THR A 78 9.22 12.28 7.80
C THR A 78 10.45 11.36 7.84
N GLU A 79 11.35 11.56 8.80
CA GLU A 79 12.50 10.64 8.97
C GLU A 79 12.05 9.19 9.19
N GLU A 80 11.01 9.01 9.99
CA GLU A 80 10.40 7.71 10.23
C GLU A 80 9.85 7.07 8.93
N GLU A 81 9.17 7.85 8.09
CA GLU A 81 8.63 7.37 6.81
C GLU A 81 9.73 7.14 5.76
N ARG A 82 10.88 7.82 5.87
CA ARG A 82 12.07 7.58 5.05
C ARG A 82 12.80 6.30 5.48
N ALA A 83 12.75 5.95 6.75
CA ALA A 83 13.37 4.75 7.31
C ALA A 83 12.54 3.46 7.07
N ARG A 84 11.49 3.52 6.24
CA ARG A 84 10.58 2.42 5.92
C ARG A 84 10.32 2.29 4.42
N PRO A 85 9.70 1.19 3.96
CA PRO A 85 9.39 0.99 2.55
C PRO A 85 8.64 2.16 1.93
N PHE A 86 8.95 2.44 0.67
CA PHE A 86 8.41 3.60 -0.06
C PHE A 86 6.87 3.70 0.03
N LEU A 87 6.17 2.56 -0.07
CA LEU A 87 4.71 2.49 -0.04
C LEU A 87 4.11 2.37 1.37
N TRP A 88 4.92 2.16 2.41
CA TRP A 88 4.45 1.92 3.79
C TRP A 88 3.48 3.00 4.26
N ARG A 89 3.85 4.28 4.08
CA ARG A 89 3.02 5.41 4.52
C ARG A 89 1.67 5.50 3.80
N PHE A 90 1.58 4.96 2.58
CA PHE A 90 0.36 4.96 1.79
C PHE A 90 -0.54 3.78 2.13
N TRP A 91 0.03 2.60 2.42
CA TRP A 91 -0.70 1.47 3.00
C TRP A 91 -1.47 1.87 4.26
N LEU A 92 -0.85 2.66 5.13
CA LEU A 92 -1.50 3.15 6.35
C LEU A 92 -2.67 4.11 6.09
N ARG A 93 -2.67 4.80 4.95
CA ARG A 93 -3.69 5.78 4.52
C ARG A 93 -4.73 5.19 3.56
N THR A 94 -4.70 3.88 3.32
CA THR A 94 -5.79 3.22 2.59
C THR A 94 -7.10 3.34 3.39
N PRO A 95 -8.26 3.50 2.73
CA PRO A 95 -9.53 3.65 3.43
C PRO A 95 -10.02 2.30 3.97
N PRO A 96 -10.75 2.28 5.09
CA PRO A 96 -11.51 1.10 5.45
C PRO A 96 -12.64 0.84 4.44
N ARG A 97 -13.18 -0.39 4.44
CA ARG A 97 -14.34 -0.77 3.60
C ARG A 97 -15.46 0.26 3.70
N GLY A 98 -16.01 0.64 2.54
CA GLY A 98 -17.11 1.59 2.46
C GLY A 98 -16.76 3.06 2.73
N LYS A 99 -15.47 3.40 2.87
CA LYS A 99 -15.00 4.79 3.01
C LYS A 99 -14.17 5.23 1.80
N ILE A 100 -14.02 6.54 1.68
CA ILE A 100 -13.21 7.18 0.63
C ILE A 100 -11.90 7.72 1.23
N ALA A 101 -10.76 7.47 0.57
CA ALA A 101 -9.52 8.19 0.83
C ALA A 101 -9.24 9.14 -0.33
N LEU A 102 -9.20 10.44 -0.03
CA LEU A 102 -8.85 11.49 -0.98
C LEU A 102 -7.38 11.84 -0.81
N PHE A 103 -6.60 11.72 -1.87
CA PHE A 103 -5.17 12.04 -1.90
C PHE A 103 -4.95 13.33 -2.70
N ALA A 104 -4.59 14.40 -2.01
CA ALA A 104 -4.06 15.60 -2.63
C ALA A 104 -2.55 15.41 -2.73
N ARG A 105 -2.05 15.05 -3.92
CA ARG A 105 -0.73 14.40 -4.10
C ARG A 105 -0.71 12.98 -3.50
N SER A 106 0.22 12.13 -3.95
CA SER A 106 0.23 10.70 -3.59
C SER A 106 1.63 10.07 -3.66
N TRP A 107 1.68 8.74 -3.77
CA TRP A 107 2.91 8.00 -4.09
C TRP A 107 3.56 8.48 -5.38
N TYR A 108 2.80 8.95 -6.36
CA TYR A 108 3.36 9.50 -7.60
C TYR A 108 4.21 10.75 -7.36
N SER A 109 3.68 11.74 -6.65
CA SER A 109 4.45 12.94 -6.31
C SER A 109 5.69 12.64 -5.48
N ARG A 110 5.63 11.68 -4.55
CA ARG A 110 6.82 11.22 -3.84
C ARG A 110 7.84 10.59 -4.81
N ALA A 111 7.38 9.68 -5.67
CA ALA A 111 8.24 9.01 -6.64
C ALA A 111 8.92 10.01 -7.58
N ILE A 112 8.17 10.94 -8.15
CA ILE A 112 8.69 11.99 -9.03
C ILE A 112 9.70 12.86 -8.28
N SER A 113 9.36 13.34 -7.08
CA SER A 113 10.26 14.19 -6.29
C SER A 113 11.57 13.49 -5.91
N GLU A 114 11.54 12.20 -5.59
CA GLU A 114 12.76 11.44 -5.23
C GLU A 114 13.61 11.13 -6.47
N GLU A 115 13.01 10.89 -7.63
CA GLU A 115 13.74 10.66 -8.89
C GLU A 115 14.35 11.94 -9.46
N MET A 116 13.66 13.08 -9.37
CA MET A 116 14.21 14.38 -9.79
C MET A 116 15.47 14.80 -9.01
N GLN A 117 15.67 14.26 -7.81
CA GLN A 117 16.88 14.53 -7.01
C GLN A 117 18.08 13.66 -7.43
N LYS A 118 17.87 12.60 -8.22
CA LYS A 118 18.95 11.74 -8.69
C LYS A 118 19.58 12.30 -9.96
N HIS A 119 20.90 12.23 -10.05
CA HIS A 119 21.66 12.71 -11.21
C HIS A 119 21.60 11.77 -12.43
N ALA A 120 21.01 10.57 -12.33
CA ALA A 120 20.82 9.65 -13.46
C ALA A 120 19.50 8.87 -13.33
N TRP A 121 18.67 8.91 -14.38
CA TRP A 121 17.39 8.18 -14.47
C TRP A 121 17.65 6.73 -14.87
N ASP A 122 18.03 5.90 -13.91
CA ASP A 122 18.42 4.49 -14.12
C ASP A 122 17.21 3.53 -14.06
N LYS A 123 17.43 2.24 -14.38
CA LYS A 123 16.56 1.06 -14.24
C LYS A 123 15.69 1.02 -12.98
N SER A 124 16.07 1.76 -11.94
CA SER A 124 15.26 1.98 -10.73
C SER A 124 13.87 2.58 -10.99
N LEU A 125 13.68 3.35 -12.07
CA LEU A 125 12.42 4.01 -12.36
C LEU A 125 11.31 3.02 -12.76
N ALA A 126 11.63 2.05 -13.62
CA ALA A 126 10.70 0.99 -14.01
C ALA A 126 10.30 0.13 -12.81
N GLY A 127 11.27 -0.27 -11.98
CA GLY A 127 11.00 -1.00 -10.75
C GLY A 127 10.09 -0.23 -9.78
N ARG A 128 10.20 1.10 -9.72
CA ARG A 128 9.30 1.92 -8.90
C ARG A 128 7.87 1.95 -9.45
N ALA A 129 7.69 2.09 -10.76
CA ALA A 129 6.37 2.02 -11.38
C ALA A 129 5.74 0.63 -11.24
N ASP A 130 6.52 -0.44 -11.37
CA ASP A 130 6.03 -1.82 -11.21
C ASP A 130 5.57 -2.09 -9.76
N ARG A 131 6.27 -1.54 -8.75
CA ARG A 131 5.81 -1.59 -7.34
C ARG A 131 4.51 -0.83 -7.11
N ILE A 132 4.37 0.35 -7.71
CA ILE A 132 3.11 1.13 -7.67
C ILE A 132 1.97 0.31 -8.29
N ASN A 133 2.21 -0.30 -9.46
CA ASN A 133 1.21 -1.14 -10.12
C ASN A 133 0.81 -2.35 -9.27
N ASN A 134 1.77 -2.98 -8.59
CA ASN A 134 1.51 -4.09 -7.68
C ASN A 134 0.64 -3.64 -6.49
N PHE A 135 0.99 -2.52 -5.85
CA PHE A 135 0.19 -1.93 -4.78
C PHE A 135 -1.25 -1.61 -5.21
N GLU A 136 -1.42 -0.96 -6.36
CA GLU A 136 -2.75 -0.62 -6.88
C GLU A 136 -3.55 -1.89 -7.24
N ARG A 137 -2.89 -2.90 -7.82
CA ARG A 137 -3.50 -4.20 -8.14
C ARG A 137 -3.98 -4.92 -6.89
N GLN A 138 -3.15 -5.01 -5.85
CA GLN A 138 -3.51 -5.66 -4.59
C GLN A 138 -4.77 -5.03 -3.98
N LEU A 139 -4.83 -3.70 -3.95
CA LEU A 139 -6.01 -2.98 -3.45
C LEU A 139 -7.24 -3.20 -4.34
N TYR A 140 -7.08 -3.19 -5.67
CA TYR A 140 -8.16 -3.42 -6.61
C TYR A 140 -8.73 -4.83 -6.53
N ASP A 141 -7.86 -5.85 -6.50
CA ASP A 141 -8.27 -7.26 -6.43
C ASP A 141 -9.04 -7.54 -5.12
N ASP A 142 -8.67 -6.86 -4.05
CA ASP A 142 -9.39 -6.83 -2.76
C ASP A 142 -10.65 -5.93 -2.75
N GLY A 143 -11.00 -5.34 -3.89
CA GLY A 143 -12.29 -4.69 -4.16
C GLY A 143 -12.28 -3.16 -4.09
N THR A 144 -11.13 -2.52 -3.97
CA THR A 144 -10.96 -1.06 -3.94
C THR A 144 -11.15 -0.44 -5.32
N VAL A 145 -11.91 0.65 -5.40
CA VAL A 145 -11.94 1.50 -6.60
C VAL A 145 -10.81 2.51 -6.51
N ILE A 146 -9.98 2.61 -7.55
CA ILE A 146 -8.87 3.58 -7.60
C ILE A 146 -9.09 4.50 -8.79
N LEU A 147 -9.23 5.80 -8.52
CA LEU A 147 -9.39 6.85 -9.53
C LEU A 147 -8.18 7.77 -9.49
N LYS A 148 -7.46 7.89 -10.60
CA LYS A 148 -6.24 8.70 -10.70
C LYS A 148 -6.43 9.84 -11.68
N PHE A 149 -6.21 11.07 -11.21
CA PHE A 149 -6.39 12.27 -12.01
C PHE A 149 -5.09 13.04 -12.12
N PHE A 150 -4.73 13.48 -13.32
CA PHE A 150 -3.63 14.40 -13.54
C PHE A 150 -4.15 15.70 -14.13
N LEU A 151 -4.08 16.79 -13.37
CA LEU A 151 -4.50 18.12 -13.80
C LEU A 151 -3.40 18.75 -14.67
N HIS A 152 -3.67 18.83 -15.96
CA HIS A 152 -2.74 19.32 -16.98
C HIS A 152 -3.05 20.77 -17.36
N ILE A 153 -2.01 21.60 -17.41
CA ILE A 153 -2.00 23.00 -17.84
C ILE A 153 -0.69 23.24 -18.59
N THR A 154 -0.64 24.30 -19.40
CA THR A 154 0.61 24.71 -20.05
C THR A 154 1.60 25.29 -19.05
N ARG A 155 2.88 25.35 -19.44
CA ARG A 155 3.94 26.00 -18.66
C ARG A 155 3.64 27.50 -18.48
N GLU A 156 3.11 28.14 -19.51
CA GLU A 156 2.73 29.55 -19.53
C GLU A 156 1.59 29.82 -18.55
N GLU A 157 0.55 28.98 -18.56
CA GLU A 157 -0.58 29.08 -17.64
C GLU A 157 -0.13 28.83 -16.19
N GLN A 158 0.78 27.87 -15.97
CA GLN A 158 1.39 27.67 -14.67
C GLN A 158 2.11 28.94 -14.19
N LYS A 159 2.98 29.53 -15.03
CA LYS A 159 3.68 30.77 -14.70
C LYS A 159 2.71 31.90 -14.36
N ARG A 160 1.67 32.08 -15.17
CA ARG A 160 0.63 33.10 -14.95
C ARG A 160 -0.05 32.94 -13.58
N ARG A 161 -0.46 31.71 -13.24
CA ARG A 161 -1.10 31.41 -11.94
C ARG A 161 -0.17 31.56 -10.74
N LEU A 162 1.13 31.26 -10.90
CA LEU A 162 2.11 31.49 -9.83
C LEU A 162 2.26 32.98 -9.55
N LEU A 163 2.44 33.80 -10.58
CA LEU A 163 2.53 35.26 -10.46
C LEU A 163 1.25 35.87 -9.86
N GLU A 164 0.07 35.39 -10.26
CA GLU A 164 -1.21 35.81 -9.70
C GLU A 164 -1.28 35.54 -8.19
N ARG A 165 -0.81 34.37 -7.74
CA ARG A 165 -0.80 34.02 -6.33
C ARG A 165 0.22 34.80 -5.50
N GLU A 166 1.39 35.09 -6.05
CA GLU A 166 2.39 35.93 -5.38
C GLU A 166 1.90 37.36 -5.15
N ARG A 167 1.12 37.88 -6.09
CA ARG A 167 0.53 39.24 -5.98
C ARG A 167 -0.61 39.32 -4.99
N ASN A 168 -1.23 38.19 -4.61
CA ASN A 168 -2.35 38.16 -3.70
C ASN A 168 -1.86 37.85 -2.25
N PRO A 169 -2.02 38.78 -1.29
CA PRO A 169 -1.57 38.60 0.10
C PRO A 169 -2.10 37.34 0.78
N LEU A 170 -3.29 36.87 0.43
CA LEU A 170 -3.91 35.68 1.02
C LEU A 170 -3.32 34.36 0.51
N THR A 171 -2.64 34.39 -0.64
CA THR A 171 -2.10 33.18 -1.30
C THR A 171 -0.60 33.23 -1.52
N ALA A 172 0.06 34.37 -1.29
CA ALA A 172 1.49 34.55 -1.55
C ALA A 172 2.34 33.50 -0.82
N TRP A 173 1.97 33.15 0.42
CA TRP A 173 2.65 32.13 1.23
C TRP A 173 2.65 30.72 0.59
N LEU A 174 1.74 30.44 -0.34
CA LEU A 174 1.69 29.17 -1.08
C LEU A 174 2.76 29.07 -2.17
N VAL A 175 3.39 30.17 -2.56
CA VAL A 175 4.41 30.21 -3.60
C VAL A 175 5.78 30.33 -2.96
N THR A 176 6.56 29.25 -3.04
CA THR A 176 7.91 29.18 -2.45
C THR A 176 8.97 29.16 -3.54
N PRO A 177 10.23 29.51 -3.22
CA PRO A 177 11.35 29.37 -4.17
C PRO A 177 11.48 27.95 -4.75
N ALA A 178 11.13 26.93 -3.97
CA ALA A 178 11.10 25.54 -4.43
C ALA A 178 10.07 25.29 -5.54
N ILE A 179 8.90 25.94 -5.47
CA ILE A 179 7.87 25.84 -6.53
C ILE A 179 8.36 26.50 -7.82
N TRP A 180 8.99 27.67 -7.74
CA TRP A 180 9.62 28.31 -8.89
C TRP A 180 10.75 27.47 -9.47
N ASN A 181 11.53 26.80 -8.62
CA ASN A 181 12.57 25.89 -9.09
C ASN A 181 11.95 24.74 -9.92
N ILE A 182 10.89 24.12 -9.41
CA ILE A 182 10.17 23.08 -10.17
C ILE A 182 9.62 23.62 -11.49
N HIS A 183 9.09 24.86 -11.52
CA HIS A 183 8.63 25.48 -12.76
C HIS A 183 9.77 25.75 -13.77
N ARG A 184 10.96 26.15 -13.30
CA ARG A 184 12.14 26.28 -14.17
C ARG A 184 12.52 24.96 -14.81
N HIS A 185 12.41 23.87 -14.05
CA HIS A 185 12.68 22.49 -14.47
C HIS A 185 11.42 21.76 -14.99
N TYR A 186 10.45 22.49 -15.54
CA TYR A 186 9.21 21.91 -16.07
C TYR A 186 9.54 20.86 -17.15
N GLU A 187 10.39 21.21 -18.11
CA GLU A 187 10.79 20.32 -19.21
C GLU A 187 11.55 19.08 -18.71
N ASP A 188 12.33 19.21 -17.63
CA ASP A 188 13.04 18.07 -17.03
C ASP A 188 12.07 17.10 -16.34
N SER A 189 10.99 17.62 -15.76
CA SER A 189 9.98 16.82 -15.05
C SER A 189 8.93 16.18 -15.95
N LEU A 190 8.70 16.75 -17.15
CA LEU A 190 7.68 16.29 -18.08
C LEU A 190 7.88 14.83 -18.52
N PRO A 191 9.07 14.39 -19.01
CA PRO A 191 9.30 13.00 -19.38
C PRO A 191 9.07 12.02 -18.23
N LEU A 192 9.42 12.42 -17.01
CA LEU A 192 9.26 11.59 -15.81
C LEU A 192 7.78 11.42 -15.43
N ILE A 193 7.00 12.50 -15.52
CA ILE A 193 5.55 12.46 -15.32
C ILE A 193 4.89 11.58 -16.40
N GLU A 194 5.23 11.79 -17.67
CA GLU A 194 4.69 10.98 -18.77
C GLU A 194 5.05 9.51 -18.61
N PHE A 195 6.26 9.20 -18.15
CA PHE A 195 6.68 7.84 -17.84
C PHE A 195 5.77 7.19 -16.78
N PHE A 196 5.58 7.84 -15.63
CA PHE A 196 4.75 7.27 -14.57
C PHE A 196 3.30 7.12 -15.00
N ILE A 197 2.73 8.13 -15.67
CA ILE A 197 1.36 8.06 -16.19
C ILE A 197 1.23 6.87 -17.14
N THR A 198 2.11 6.77 -18.14
CA THR A 198 2.04 5.72 -19.16
C THR A 198 2.26 4.32 -18.58
N ARG A 199 3.28 4.15 -17.72
CA ARG A 199 3.64 2.85 -17.15
C ARG A 199 2.64 2.34 -16.10
N THR A 200 1.84 3.24 -15.54
CA THR A 200 0.84 2.90 -14.52
C THR A 200 -0.59 3.15 -14.96
N ASP A 201 -0.83 3.44 -16.24
CA ASP A 201 -2.17 3.44 -16.81
C ASP A 201 -2.62 1.99 -17.03
N THR A 202 -3.55 1.53 -16.20
CA THR A 202 -3.98 0.13 -16.19
C THR A 202 -5.49 0.04 -16.27
N ASN A 203 -6.01 -1.12 -16.69
CA ASN A 203 -7.46 -1.34 -16.78
C ASN A 203 -8.17 -1.33 -15.40
N TYR A 204 -7.44 -1.58 -14.32
CA TYR A 204 -7.97 -1.61 -12.96
C TYR A 204 -7.79 -0.28 -12.21
N ALA A 205 -6.81 0.53 -12.59
CA ALA A 205 -6.57 1.87 -12.07
C ALA A 205 -6.11 2.78 -13.22
N PRO A 206 -7.04 3.28 -14.07
CA PRO A 206 -6.69 4.11 -15.21
C PRO A 206 -6.37 5.54 -14.79
N TRP A 207 -5.51 6.19 -15.57
CA TRP A 207 -5.27 7.63 -15.47
C TRP A 207 -6.31 8.43 -16.26
N THR A 208 -6.83 9.47 -15.63
CA THR A 208 -7.64 10.49 -16.30
C THR A 208 -6.84 11.79 -16.35
N ILE A 209 -6.44 12.20 -17.55
CA ILE A 209 -5.86 13.53 -17.75
C ILE A 209 -7.01 14.54 -17.79
N VAL A 210 -6.90 15.58 -16.98
CA VAL A 210 -7.89 16.66 -16.85
C VAL A 210 -7.30 17.93 -17.41
N GLU A 211 -7.89 18.46 -18.48
CA GLU A 211 -7.54 19.75 -19.06
C GLU A 211 -7.95 20.85 -18.06
N ALA A 212 -6.99 21.36 -17.31
CA ALA A 212 -7.23 22.16 -16.11
C ALA A 212 -6.99 23.66 -16.31
N THR A 213 -6.86 24.12 -17.56
CA THR A 213 -6.72 25.54 -17.92
C THR A 213 -7.96 26.31 -17.52
N ASP A 214 -9.14 25.83 -17.92
CA ASP A 214 -10.41 26.32 -17.37
C ASP A 214 -10.76 25.54 -16.09
N ARG A 215 -10.94 26.28 -15.00
CA ARG A 215 -11.19 25.68 -13.68
C ARG A 215 -12.53 24.96 -13.63
N LYS A 216 -13.56 25.53 -14.26
CA LYS A 216 -14.93 24.99 -14.24
C LYS A 216 -15.04 23.70 -15.03
N PHE A 217 -14.53 23.69 -16.25
CA PHE A 217 -14.42 22.50 -17.07
C PHE A 217 -13.70 21.36 -16.34
N ALA A 218 -12.57 21.67 -15.69
CA ALA A 218 -11.81 20.69 -14.92
C ALA A 218 -12.63 20.04 -13.81
N ILE A 219 -13.37 20.85 -13.03
CA ILE A 219 -14.26 20.38 -11.97
C ILE A 219 -15.36 19.48 -12.54
N LEU A 220 -16.05 19.90 -13.60
CA LEU A 220 -17.10 19.08 -14.20
C LEU A 220 -16.56 17.75 -14.74
N LYS A 221 -15.38 17.76 -15.39
CA LYS A 221 -14.75 16.53 -15.88
C LYS A 221 -14.39 15.57 -14.75
N LEU A 222 -13.87 16.08 -13.64
CA LEU A 222 -13.61 15.30 -12.43
C LEU A 222 -14.90 14.65 -11.91
N TYR A 223 -15.95 15.45 -11.69
CA TYR A 223 -17.23 14.98 -11.19
C TYR A 223 -17.88 13.95 -12.11
N ALA A 224 -17.91 14.20 -13.41
CA ALA A 224 -18.43 13.28 -14.41
C ALA A 224 -17.69 11.94 -14.37
N THR A 225 -16.35 11.98 -14.30
CA THR A 225 -15.53 10.77 -14.29
C THR A 225 -15.67 9.98 -12.99
N ILE A 226 -15.66 10.66 -11.84
CA ILE A 226 -15.86 10.03 -10.53
C ILE A 226 -17.24 9.38 -10.49
N THR A 227 -18.30 10.14 -10.78
CA THR A 227 -19.69 9.67 -10.74
C THR A 227 -19.87 8.42 -11.58
N ARG A 228 -19.45 8.46 -12.86
CA ARG A 228 -19.55 7.34 -13.79
C ARG A 228 -18.82 6.09 -13.28
N ALA A 229 -17.61 6.25 -12.73
CA ALA A 229 -16.83 5.12 -12.23
C ALA A 229 -17.47 4.48 -10.99
N LEU A 230 -17.99 5.31 -10.08
CA LEU A 230 -18.65 4.84 -8.85
C LEU A 230 -20.02 4.20 -9.16
N GLU A 231 -20.78 4.72 -10.13
CA GLU A 231 -22.02 4.10 -10.61
C GLU A 231 -21.78 2.70 -11.17
N LYS A 232 -20.83 2.58 -12.10
CA LYS A 232 -20.45 1.28 -12.69
C LYS A 232 -20.07 0.27 -11.61
N ARG A 233 -19.33 0.71 -10.58
CA ARG A 233 -18.97 -0.16 -9.46
C ARG A 233 -20.19 -0.55 -8.61
N ALA A 234 -21.09 0.40 -8.33
CA ALA A 234 -22.27 0.18 -7.53
C ALA A 234 -23.23 -0.83 -8.19
N GLU A 235 -23.35 -0.78 -9.51
CA GLU A 235 -24.13 -1.70 -10.34
C GLU A 235 -23.50 -3.10 -10.36
N GLY A 236 -22.21 -3.21 -10.69
CA GLY A 236 -21.51 -4.50 -10.72
C GLY A 236 -21.49 -5.22 -9.37
N SER A 237 -21.54 -4.47 -8.26
CA SER A 237 -21.64 -5.04 -6.91
C SER A 237 -23.02 -5.68 -6.63
N LYS A 238 -24.09 -5.17 -7.23
CA LYS A 238 -25.44 -5.77 -7.12
C LYS A 238 -25.49 -7.11 -7.86
N GLU A 239 -24.96 -7.15 -9.08
CA GLU A 239 -24.91 -8.39 -9.90
C GLU A 239 -24.04 -9.48 -9.26
N ALA A 240 -22.89 -9.10 -8.69
CA ALA A 240 -21.99 -10.04 -8.02
C ALA A 240 -22.61 -10.64 -6.75
N LYS A 241 -23.40 -9.86 -5.99
CA LYS A 241 -24.16 -10.38 -4.84
C LYS A 241 -25.23 -11.38 -5.27
N GLN A 242 -25.90 -11.16 -6.40
CA GLN A 242 -26.91 -12.08 -6.93
C GLN A 242 -26.31 -13.40 -7.44
N LYS A 243 -25.08 -13.38 -7.98
CA LYS A 243 -24.37 -14.57 -8.47
C LYS A 243 -23.70 -15.41 -7.36
N LYS A 244 -23.59 -14.90 -6.12
CA LYS A 244 -23.01 -15.64 -4.98
C LYS A 244 -24.02 -16.65 -4.38
N ILE A 245 -24.40 -17.68 -5.15
CA ILE A 245 -25.01 -18.90 -4.60
C ILE A 245 -24.41 -20.10 -5.36
N LYS A 246 -23.39 -20.70 -4.75
CA LYS A 246 -22.95 -22.11 -4.83
C LYS A 246 -21.57 -22.18 -4.19
N GLN A 247 -21.53 -22.51 -2.89
CA GLN A 247 -20.29 -22.93 -2.25
C GLN A 247 -19.83 -24.20 -2.96
N LYS A 248 -18.67 -24.15 -3.60
CA LYS A 248 -18.01 -25.37 -4.10
C LYS A 248 -17.42 -26.10 -2.90
N GLU A 249 -17.50 -27.42 -2.94
CA GLU A 249 -16.82 -28.29 -1.99
C GLU A 249 -15.30 -28.00 -1.96
N PRO A 250 -14.67 -28.18 -0.79
CA PRO A 250 -13.27 -27.81 -0.58
C PRO A 250 -12.35 -28.54 -1.57
N SER A 251 -11.69 -27.79 -2.44
CA SER A 251 -10.59 -28.34 -3.24
C SER A 251 -9.32 -28.39 -2.40
N HIS A 252 -9.07 -29.53 -1.77
CA HIS A 252 -7.79 -29.75 -1.11
C HIS A 252 -6.67 -29.79 -2.17
N PRO A 253 -5.56 -29.06 -1.98
CA PRO A 253 -4.44 -29.17 -2.90
C PRO A 253 -3.95 -30.62 -2.95
N LYS A 254 -3.55 -31.09 -4.13
CA LYS A 254 -2.81 -32.34 -4.24
C LYS A 254 -1.58 -32.24 -3.33
N LYS A 255 -1.30 -33.30 -2.55
CA LYS A 255 -0.10 -33.37 -1.71
C LYS A 255 1.12 -33.08 -2.59
N ASN A 256 1.73 -31.93 -2.38
CA ASN A 256 2.95 -31.60 -3.07
C ASN A 256 4.07 -32.41 -2.42
N ARG A 257 4.63 -33.40 -3.12
CA ARG A 257 5.80 -34.17 -2.66
C ARG A 257 7.04 -33.31 -2.82
N VAL A 258 7.11 -32.19 -2.11
CA VAL A 258 8.37 -31.48 -1.93
C VAL A 258 9.26 -32.46 -1.17
N LYS A 259 10.36 -32.92 -1.79
CA LYS A 259 11.46 -33.55 -1.06
C LYS A 259 12.03 -32.47 -0.15
N ARG A 260 11.40 -32.29 1.01
CA ARG A 260 11.86 -31.40 2.06
C ARG A 260 13.20 -31.97 2.49
N ARG A 261 14.30 -31.34 2.06
CA ARG A 261 15.63 -31.64 2.57
C ARG A 261 15.65 -31.12 4.01
N SER A 262 15.06 -31.85 4.95
CA SER A 262 15.68 -31.83 6.27
C SER A 262 17.07 -32.42 6.04
N SER A 263 18.10 -31.61 6.27
CA SER A 263 19.43 -32.16 6.57
C SER A 263 19.25 -33.31 7.57
N PRO A 264 20.10 -34.35 7.51
CA PRO A 264 19.83 -35.66 8.12
C PRO A 264 19.40 -35.53 9.59
N ASP A 265 18.72 -36.57 10.13
CA ASP A 265 18.23 -36.73 11.51
C ASP A 265 19.32 -36.58 12.60
N GLY A 266 20.07 -35.49 12.56
CA GLY A 266 21.14 -35.13 13.48
C GLY A 266 20.48 -34.50 14.69
N ARG A 267 20.22 -35.33 15.70
CA ARG A 267 20.00 -34.83 17.04
C ARG A 267 21.35 -34.33 17.55
N PHE A 268 21.45 -33.04 17.85
CA PHE A 268 22.54 -32.54 18.67
C PHE A 268 22.42 -33.20 20.05
N SER A 269 23.54 -33.66 20.60
CA SER A 269 23.64 -33.90 22.04
C SER A 269 23.37 -32.59 22.80
N LYS A 270 23.10 -32.71 24.10
CA LYS A 270 22.82 -31.53 24.93
C LYS A 270 24.03 -30.59 24.96
N GLU A 271 25.22 -31.16 25.05
CA GLU A 271 26.50 -30.48 25.12
C GLU A 271 26.83 -29.78 23.79
N GLU A 272 26.72 -30.48 22.66
CA GLU A 272 26.91 -29.88 21.32
C GLU A 272 25.92 -28.74 21.07
N CYS A 273 24.65 -28.93 21.45
CA CYS A 273 23.62 -27.92 21.30
C CYS A 273 23.93 -26.67 22.13
N GLN A 274 24.37 -26.84 23.39
CA GLN A 274 24.71 -25.72 24.27
C GLN A 274 25.93 -24.95 23.75
N GLN A 275 26.96 -25.65 23.28
CA GLN A 275 28.16 -25.01 22.74
C GLN A 275 27.84 -24.23 21.46
N ALA A 276 27.16 -24.85 20.49
CA ALA A 276 26.79 -24.20 19.24
C ALA A 276 25.83 -23.01 19.48
N LEU A 277 24.86 -23.17 20.39
CA LEU A 277 23.92 -22.11 20.74
C LEU A 277 24.64 -20.89 21.33
N GLY A 278 25.61 -21.10 22.22
CA GLY A 278 26.39 -20.01 22.80
C GLY A 278 27.11 -19.18 21.73
N SER A 279 27.84 -19.84 20.83
CA SER A 279 28.54 -19.16 19.73
C SER A 279 27.60 -18.41 18.79
N LEU A 280 26.49 -19.05 18.37
CA LEU A 280 25.50 -18.41 17.48
C LEU A 280 24.79 -17.24 18.14
N GLN A 281 24.54 -17.27 19.44
CA GLN A 281 23.91 -16.15 20.14
C GLN A 281 24.85 -14.93 20.25
N ILE A 282 26.16 -15.14 20.33
CA ILE A 282 27.16 -14.05 20.26
C ILE A 282 27.19 -13.47 18.84
N GLU A 283 27.22 -14.31 17.82
CA GLU A 283 27.15 -13.86 16.42
C GLU A 283 25.86 -13.06 16.14
N MET A 284 24.71 -13.52 16.67
CA MET A 284 23.45 -12.77 16.55
C MET A 284 23.49 -11.41 17.22
N LEU A 285 24.23 -11.24 18.34
CA LEU A 285 24.43 -9.94 18.97
C LEU A 285 25.28 -9.01 18.09
N GLU A 286 26.36 -9.53 17.50
CA GLU A 286 27.21 -8.76 16.58
C GLU A 286 26.43 -8.33 15.33
N LEU A 287 25.66 -9.25 14.73
CA LEU A 287 24.79 -8.96 13.60
C LEU A 287 23.73 -7.93 13.97
N HIS A 288 23.11 -8.05 15.14
CA HIS A 288 22.12 -7.06 15.61
C HIS A 288 22.72 -5.66 15.70
N TYR A 289 23.93 -5.54 16.26
CA TYR A 289 24.65 -4.27 16.30
C TYR A 289 24.99 -3.72 14.90
N LEU A 290 25.40 -4.59 13.97
CA LEU A 290 25.68 -4.19 12.59
C LEU A 290 24.44 -3.71 11.84
N LEU A 291 23.30 -4.38 12.01
CA LEU A 291 22.01 -3.97 11.43
C LEU A 291 21.63 -2.57 11.95
N TYR A 292 21.70 -2.36 13.26
CA TYR A 292 21.43 -1.07 13.89
C TYR A 292 22.33 0.05 13.36
N LYS A 293 23.65 -0.19 13.32
CA LYS A 293 24.64 0.81 12.87
C LYS A 293 24.46 1.16 11.39
N ARG A 294 24.11 0.18 10.55
CA ARG A 294 23.89 0.36 9.10
C ARG A 294 22.46 0.76 8.74
N LYS A 295 21.56 0.87 9.72
CA LYS A 295 20.14 1.15 9.51
C LYS A 295 19.46 0.15 8.57
N ILE A 296 19.87 -1.11 8.61
CA ILE A 296 19.29 -2.20 7.82
C ILE A 296 18.15 -2.84 8.63
N PRO A 297 16.89 -2.74 8.17
CA PRO A 297 15.76 -3.35 8.88
C PRO A 297 15.68 -4.85 8.58
N LEU A 298 15.38 -5.68 9.58
CA LEU A 298 15.27 -7.15 9.42
C LEU A 298 13.90 -7.67 9.88
N ILE A 299 13.27 -8.49 9.05
CA ILE A 299 12.09 -9.26 9.43
C ILE A 299 12.45 -10.75 9.59
N ILE A 300 12.06 -11.35 10.70
CA ILE A 300 12.16 -12.80 10.94
C ILE A 300 10.74 -13.34 11.12
N ALA A 301 10.27 -14.21 10.23
CA ALA A 301 8.94 -14.81 10.30
C ALA A 301 9.02 -16.29 10.68
N TYR A 302 8.30 -16.67 11.73
CA TYR A 302 8.18 -18.05 12.20
C TYR A 302 6.81 -18.63 11.86
N GLU A 303 6.80 -19.69 11.07
CA GLU A 303 5.67 -20.59 10.86
C GLU A 303 6.05 -22.02 11.27
N GLY A 304 5.07 -22.92 11.30
CA GLY A 304 5.30 -24.33 11.63
C GLY A 304 4.15 -24.94 12.42
N TRP A 305 4.21 -26.26 12.57
CA TRP A 305 3.17 -27.04 13.26
C TRP A 305 2.94 -26.56 14.70
N ASP A 306 1.74 -26.82 15.21
CA ASP A 306 1.46 -26.57 16.63
C ASP A 306 2.36 -27.43 17.51
N ALA A 307 2.76 -26.86 18.64
CA ALA A 307 3.79 -27.41 19.54
C ALA A 307 5.19 -27.63 18.92
N ALA A 308 5.48 -27.15 17.71
CA ALA A 308 6.82 -27.30 17.10
C ALA A 308 7.94 -26.52 17.83
N GLY A 309 7.59 -25.54 18.68
CA GLY A 309 8.54 -24.84 19.54
C GLY A 309 8.96 -23.45 19.06
N LYS A 310 8.08 -22.74 18.32
CA LYS A 310 8.31 -21.37 17.81
C LYS A 310 8.74 -20.40 18.92
N GLY A 311 7.95 -20.28 19.99
CA GLY A 311 8.27 -19.40 21.12
C GLY A 311 9.64 -19.69 21.74
N GLY A 312 9.98 -20.97 21.94
CA GLY A 312 11.28 -21.37 22.46
C GLY A 312 12.46 -21.04 21.52
N ASN A 313 12.25 -21.00 20.21
CA ASN A 313 13.27 -20.53 19.26
C ASN A 313 13.42 -19.01 19.33
N ILE A 314 12.31 -18.28 19.35
CA ILE A 314 12.32 -16.81 19.48
C ILE A 314 13.07 -16.39 20.74
N THR A 315 12.75 -16.98 21.90
CA THR A 315 13.45 -16.68 23.17
C THR A 315 14.96 -16.94 23.10
N ARG A 316 15.40 -17.96 22.35
CA ARG A 316 16.82 -18.29 22.20
C ARG A 316 17.53 -17.30 21.27
N VAL A 317 16.90 -16.92 20.17
CA VAL A 317 17.45 -15.94 19.23
C VAL A 317 17.58 -14.56 19.89
N THR A 318 16.62 -14.16 20.71
CA THR A 318 16.61 -12.83 21.32
C THR A 318 17.38 -12.73 22.64
N ARG A 319 18.00 -13.83 23.13
CA ARG A 319 18.55 -13.93 24.49
C ARG A 319 19.56 -12.84 24.86
N TYR A 320 20.46 -12.50 23.94
CA TYR A 320 21.49 -11.48 24.16
C TYR A 320 21.29 -10.21 23.33
N MET A 321 20.24 -10.16 22.51
CA MET A 321 19.94 -8.96 21.72
C MET A 321 19.53 -7.79 22.62
N ASN A 322 19.86 -6.56 22.21
CA ASN A 322 19.40 -5.38 22.93
C ASN A 322 17.86 -5.24 22.77
N PRO A 323 17.07 -5.23 23.86
CA PRO A 323 15.61 -5.18 23.79
C PRO A 323 15.06 -3.90 23.14
N LEU A 324 15.87 -2.84 23.01
CA LEU A 324 15.47 -1.61 22.31
C LEU A 324 15.56 -1.72 20.79
N GLY A 325 16.28 -2.72 20.25
CA GLY A 325 16.52 -2.87 18.82
C GLY A 325 15.76 -4.03 18.18
N TYR A 326 14.85 -4.68 18.89
CA TYR A 326 13.95 -5.68 18.32
C TYR A 326 12.58 -5.66 19.01
N TYR A 327 11.58 -6.23 18.34
CA TYR A 327 10.28 -6.52 18.94
C TYR A 327 9.65 -7.78 18.36
N VAL A 328 8.85 -8.46 19.18
CA VAL A 328 8.11 -9.66 18.77
C VAL A 328 6.66 -9.27 18.46
N VAL A 329 6.16 -9.72 17.31
CA VAL A 329 4.80 -9.50 16.82
C VAL A 329 4.04 -10.82 16.89
N PRO A 330 3.27 -11.08 17.96
CA PRO A 330 2.39 -12.23 18.01
C PRO A 330 1.21 -12.02 17.06
N VAL A 331 1.05 -12.90 16.08
CA VAL A 331 -0.02 -12.81 15.07
C VAL A 331 -1.18 -13.72 15.45
N ALA A 332 -2.29 -13.10 15.83
CA ALA A 332 -3.55 -13.75 16.16
C ALA A 332 -4.63 -13.54 15.07
N ALA A 333 -5.88 -13.92 15.36
CA ALA A 333 -7.02 -13.57 14.51
C ALA A 333 -7.12 -12.05 14.31
N PRO A 334 -7.48 -11.56 13.12
CA PRO A 334 -7.59 -10.12 12.87
C PRO A 334 -8.69 -9.51 13.73
N THR A 335 -8.43 -8.34 14.29
CA THR A 335 -9.43 -7.52 15.00
C THR A 335 -10.52 -7.03 14.05
N GLU A 336 -11.64 -6.55 14.60
CA GLU A 336 -12.71 -5.97 13.78
C GLU A 336 -12.23 -4.81 12.92
N HIS A 337 -11.40 -3.93 13.49
CA HIS A 337 -10.80 -2.83 12.76
C HIS A 337 -9.87 -3.32 11.64
N GLU A 338 -9.05 -4.35 11.85
CA GLU A 338 -8.17 -4.89 10.80
C GLU A 338 -8.94 -5.53 9.64
N ARG A 339 -10.10 -6.14 9.91
CA ARG A 339 -10.98 -6.71 8.87
C ARG A 339 -11.57 -5.67 7.94
N GLN A 340 -11.57 -4.39 8.33
CA GLN A 340 -12.02 -3.29 7.48
C GLN A 340 -11.01 -2.92 6.39
N TYR A 341 -9.82 -3.51 6.36
CA TYR A 341 -8.78 -3.17 5.37
C TYR A 341 -8.29 -4.41 4.62
N HIS A 342 -7.47 -4.16 3.61
CA HIS A 342 -6.66 -5.21 2.97
C HIS A 342 -5.84 -5.98 4.02
N TYR A 343 -5.82 -7.31 3.96
CA TYR A 343 -5.23 -8.16 5.01
C TYR A 343 -3.72 -7.94 5.21
N LEU A 344 -2.97 -7.51 4.19
CA LEU A 344 -1.54 -7.21 4.36
C LEU A 344 -1.29 -5.97 5.25
N ARG A 345 -2.25 -5.04 5.34
CA ARG A 345 -2.06 -3.77 6.05
C ARG A 345 -1.70 -3.96 7.53
N ARG A 346 -2.29 -4.95 8.21
CA ARG A 346 -1.98 -5.25 9.63
C ARG A 346 -0.53 -5.68 9.85
N PHE A 347 0.09 -6.30 8.85
CA PHE A 347 1.48 -6.74 8.91
C PHE A 347 2.44 -5.62 8.50
N ILE A 348 2.11 -4.91 7.41
CA ILE A 348 2.91 -3.76 6.93
C ILE A 348 3.04 -2.68 8.01
N LYS A 349 1.98 -2.43 8.79
CA LYS A 349 2.01 -1.52 9.94
C LYS A 349 3.10 -1.89 10.97
N ARG A 350 3.49 -3.16 11.04
CA ARG A 350 4.47 -3.72 11.97
C ARG A 350 5.85 -3.93 11.33
N PHE A 351 6.10 -3.35 10.16
CA PHE A 351 7.43 -3.42 9.55
C PHE A 351 8.42 -2.53 10.32
N PRO A 352 9.65 -3.01 10.55
CA PRO A 352 10.66 -2.31 11.33
C PRO A 352 11.16 -1.06 10.63
N VAL A 353 11.59 -0.08 11.42
CA VAL A 353 12.41 1.04 10.94
C VAL A 353 13.83 0.54 10.65
N GLY A 354 14.58 1.30 9.85
CA GLY A 354 15.98 1.02 9.56
C GLY A 354 16.82 0.78 10.83
N GLY A 355 17.33 -0.44 10.96
CA GLY A 355 18.18 -0.88 12.07
C GLY A 355 17.49 -1.78 13.10
N ASP A 356 16.16 -1.88 13.06
CA ASP A 356 15.39 -2.71 13.99
C ASP A 356 15.09 -4.10 13.42
N ILE A 357 14.85 -5.05 14.33
CA ILE A 357 14.43 -6.41 13.99
C ILE A 357 12.96 -6.62 14.41
N ALA A 358 12.08 -6.97 13.46
CA ALA A 358 10.72 -7.41 13.74
C ALA A 358 10.62 -8.93 13.64
N ILE A 359 10.23 -9.59 14.73
CA ILE A 359 10.10 -11.05 14.80
C ILE A 359 8.61 -11.42 14.83
N PHE A 360 8.09 -11.97 13.74
CA PHE A 360 6.70 -12.41 13.62
C PHE A 360 6.54 -13.85 14.12
N ASP A 361 5.78 -14.05 15.20
CA ASP A 361 5.30 -15.38 15.61
C ASP A 361 3.94 -15.64 14.95
N ARG A 362 3.97 -16.47 13.89
CA ARG A 362 2.99 -16.48 12.78
C ARG A 362 3.03 -15.19 11.96
N SER A 363 2.57 -15.21 10.72
CA SER A 363 2.65 -14.04 9.84
C SER A 363 1.52 -13.99 8.79
N TRP A 364 1.74 -13.21 7.72
CA TRP A 364 0.85 -13.12 6.55
C TRP A 364 0.64 -14.47 5.85
N TYR A 365 1.53 -15.45 6.04
CA TYR A 365 1.35 -16.81 5.54
C TYR A 365 0.09 -17.50 6.11
N GLY A 366 -0.47 -17.00 7.23
CA GLY A 366 -1.77 -17.45 7.74
C GLY A 366 -2.87 -17.49 6.67
N ARG A 367 -2.86 -16.55 5.70
CA ARG A 367 -3.79 -16.48 4.56
C ARG A 367 -3.78 -17.73 3.69
N VAL A 368 -2.61 -18.32 3.48
CA VAL A 368 -2.40 -19.51 2.63
C VAL A 368 -2.21 -20.79 3.44
N LEU A 369 -2.29 -20.69 4.76
CA LEU A 369 -2.20 -21.78 5.74
C LEU A 369 -3.55 -21.95 6.45
N VAL A 370 -3.68 -21.48 7.70
CA VAL A 370 -4.86 -21.69 8.55
C VAL A 370 -6.14 -21.18 7.91
N GLU A 371 -6.13 -20.00 7.27
CA GLU A 371 -7.35 -19.43 6.70
C GLU A 371 -7.85 -20.17 5.47
N ARG A 372 -6.94 -20.84 4.77
CA ARG A 372 -7.26 -21.72 3.64
C ARG A 372 -7.83 -23.05 4.13
N VAL A 373 -7.26 -23.63 5.18
CA VAL A 373 -7.68 -24.94 5.71
C VAL A 373 -9.01 -24.82 6.45
N GLU A 374 -9.19 -23.76 7.23
CA GLU A 374 -10.39 -23.49 8.04
C GLU A 374 -11.48 -22.70 7.30
N ASN A 375 -11.26 -22.36 6.02
CA ASN A 375 -12.20 -21.59 5.19
C ASN A 375 -12.55 -20.19 5.72
N TYR A 376 -11.60 -19.51 6.39
CA TYR A 376 -11.75 -18.12 6.80
C TYR A 376 -11.62 -17.11 5.64
N CYS A 377 -11.25 -17.60 4.45
CA CYS A 377 -11.21 -16.82 3.22
C CYS A 377 -11.66 -17.63 2.01
N SER A 378 -12.06 -16.96 0.94
CA SER A 378 -12.51 -17.64 -0.28
C SER A 378 -11.33 -18.19 -1.09
N GLU A 379 -11.60 -19.16 -1.97
CA GLU A 379 -10.58 -19.71 -2.85
C GLU A 379 -9.85 -18.66 -3.72
N PRO A 380 -10.55 -17.70 -4.35
CA PRO A 380 -9.90 -16.59 -5.02
C PRO A 380 -8.95 -15.79 -4.11
N ASP A 381 -9.32 -15.56 -2.84
CA ASP A 381 -8.53 -14.75 -1.90
C ASP A 381 -7.18 -15.42 -1.57
N TRP A 382 -7.17 -16.69 -1.17
CA TRP A 382 -5.89 -17.35 -0.86
C TRP A 382 -5.08 -17.68 -2.11
N ARG A 383 -5.73 -17.87 -3.27
CA ARG A 383 -5.00 -18.10 -4.54
C ARG A 383 -4.22 -16.88 -4.96
N ARG A 384 -4.80 -15.68 -4.90
CA ARG A 384 -4.07 -14.44 -5.22
C ARG A 384 -3.02 -14.09 -4.16
N ALA A 385 -3.25 -14.45 -2.90
CA ALA A 385 -2.37 -14.13 -1.78
C ALA A 385 -0.92 -14.57 -1.96
N TYR A 386 -0.64 -15.66 -2.69
CA TYR A 386 0.75 -16.03 -3.01
C TYR A 386 1.49 -14.91 -3.77
N GLY A 387 0.85 -14.31 -4.78
CA GLY A 387 1.42 -13.21 -5.55
C GLY A 387 1.54 -11.93 -4.73
N GLU A 388 0.53 -11.62 -3.92
CA GLU A 388 0.52 -10.44 -3.06
C GLU A 388 1.62 -10.51 -1.98
N ILE A 389 1.80 -11.68 -1.36
CA ILE A 389 2.88 -11.95 -0.40
C ILE A 389 4.24 -11.75 -1.07
N ASN A 390 4.48 -12.38 -2.21
CA ASN A 390 5.75 -12.22 -2.94
C ASN A 390 6.00 -10.75 -3.30
N GLY A 391 4.97 -10.05 -3.77
CA GLY A 391 5.04 -8.64 -4.09
C GLY A 391 5.39 -7.74 -2.90
N MET A 392 4.79 -8.00 -1.75
CA MET A 392 5.08 -7.27 -0.50
C MET A 392 6.50 -7.57 0.00
N GLU A 393 6.93 -8.82 -0.02
CA GLU A 393 8.28 -9.21 0.41
C GLU A 393 9.35 -8.63 -0.52
N GLU A 394 9.12 -8.65 -1.83
CA GLU A 394 10.00 -8.04 -2.83
C GLU A 394 10.08 -6.52 -2.67
N ASP A 395 8.95 -5.83 -2.46
CA ASP A 395 8.93 -4.39 -2.19
C ASP A 395 9.72 -4.07 -0.92
N TYR A 396 9.56 -4.84 0.16
CA TYR A 396 10.30 -4.64 1.41
C TYR A 396 11.82 -4.75 1.19
N ILE A 397 12.27 -5.83 0.56
CA ILE A 397 13.69 -6.09 0.31
C ILE A 397 14.28 -5.01 -0.60
N ASN A 398 13.60 -4.69 -1.71
CA ASN A 398 14.16 -3.85 -2.76
C ASN A 398 13.91 -2.35 -2.58
N SER A 399 13.06 -1.92 -1.64
CA SER A 399 12.81 -0.49 -1.37
C SER A 399 13.55 0.06 -0.16
N SER A 400 13.74 -0.75 0.90
CA SER A 400 14.43 -0.33 2.13
C SER A 400 15.80 -0.98 2.33
N GLY A 401 16.22 -1.87 1.43
CA GLY A 401 17.42 -2.69 1.61
C GLY A 401 17.30 -3.64 2.81
N GLY A 402 16.07 -4.03 3.18
CA GLY A 402 15.78 -4.83 4.36
C GLY A 402 16.04 -6.32 4.16
N GLY A 403 16.46 -7.00 5.22
CA GLY A 403 16.60 -8.46 5.26
C GLY A 403 15.28 -9.15 5.63
N MET A 404 15.02 -10.33 5.06
CA MET A 404 13.89 -11.16 5.47
C MET A 404 14.29 -12.63 5.60
N VAL A 405 14.03 -13.22 6.77
CA VAL A 405 14.30 -14.63 7.06
C VAL A 405 12.98 -15.31 7.43
N LYS A 406 12.72 -16.48 6.84
CA LYS A 406 11.44 -17.20 6.97
C LYS A 406 11.70 -18.64 7.41
N PHE A 407 11.14 -19.02 8.54
CA PHE A 407 11.27 -20.35 9.11
C PHE A 407 9.95 -21.11 9.06
N TRP A 408 10.02 -22.40 8.71
CA TRP A 408 8.95 -23.37 8.92
C TRP A 408 9.46 -24.48 9.84
N LEU A 409 8.93 -24.54 11.06
CA LEU A 409 9.29 -25.57 12.04
C LEU A 409 8.47 -26.84 11.80
N GLU A 410 9.15 -27.87 11.31
CA GLU A 410 8.58 -29.18 11.04
C GLU A 410 8.80 -30.13 12.23
N ILE A 411 7.77 -30.89 12.58
CA ILE A 411 7.83 -32.03 13.51
C ILE A 411 6.92 -33.14 12.96
N SER A 412 7.18 -34.39 13.35
CA SER A 412 6.31 -35.50 12.99
C SER A 412 4.98 -35.43 13.76
N LYS A 413 3.97 -36.16 13.28
CA LYS A 413 2.66 -36.25 13.97
C LYS A 413 2.79 -36.87 15.35
N GLU A 414 3.66 -37.86 15.48
CA GLU A 414 3.93 -38.57 16.72
C GLU A 414 4.59 -37.64 17.75
N GLU A 415 5.57 -36.84 17.32
CA GLU A 415 6.22 -35.84 18.18
C GLU A 415 5.24 -34.73 18.59
N GLN A 416 4.38 -34.28 17.66
CA GLN A 416 3.33 -33.31 17.97
C GLN A 416 2.40 -33.83 19.07
N PHE A 417 1.91 -35.06 18.89
CA PHE A 417 1.03 -35.71 19.87
C PHE A 417 1.71 -35.87 21.23
N ARG A 418 2.97 -36.33 21.25
CA ARG A 418 3.77 -36.45 22.48
C ARG A 418 3.87 -35.13 23.24
N ARG A 419 4.12 -34.02 22.55
CA ARG A 419 4.20 -32.68 23.16
C ARG A 419 2.85 -32.17 23.67
N PHE A 420 1.75 -32.53 23.01
CA PHE A 420 0.40 -32.22 23.52
C PHE A 420 0.10 -32.97 24.81
N GLN A 421 0.45 -34.26 24.90
CA GLN A 421 0.28 -35.04 26.13
C GLN A 421 1.10 -34.47 27.29
N GLN A 422 2.35 -34.06 27.04
CA GLN A 422 3.19 -33.43 28.08
C GLN A 422 2.56 -32.14 28.61
N ARG A 423 2.07 -31.26 27.72
CA ARG A 423 1.44 -29.99 28.11
C ARG A 423 0.09 -30.14 28.80
N ALA A 424 -0.62 -31.24 28.57
CA ALA A 424 -1.88 -31.50 29.25
C ALA A 424 -1.66 -32.00 30.69
N GLY A 425 -0.46 -32.46 31.02
CA GLY A 425 -0.06 -32.88 32.36
C GLY A 425 0.66 -31.81 33.18
N ASP A 426 1.04 -30.69 32.56
CA ASP A 426 1.51 -29.46 33.21
C ASP A 426 0.32 -28.57 33.61
#